data_AF-A0A2V8IG09-F1
#
_entry.id   AF-A0A2V8IG09-F1
#
_cell.length_a   1.000
_cell.length_b   1.000
_cell.length_c   1.000
_cell.angle_alpha   90.00
_cell.angle_beta   90.00
_cell.angle_gamma   90.00
#
_symmetry.space_group_name_H-M   'P 1'
#
loop_
_entity.id
_entity.type
_entity.pdbx_description
1 polymer ?
#
loop_
_entity_poly.entity_id
_entity_poly.type
_entity_poly.pdbx_seq_one_letter_code
_entity_poly.pdbx_strand_id
1 'polypeptide(L)'
;MQDDSEHLKQYYTDEAWAALARRQAEMTPEQRKAAAEEGTRAWAALFGDIEASLGEDPAGPKAQALVARWKALVESFTGDDRGISAGLKKAWADQSNWPATLQRHTARFANPNVWAFIESAVAAKRSQG
;
A
#
# COMPACT_ATOMS: atom_id res chain seq x y z
N MET A 1 6.09 -10.98 -13.89
CA MET A 1 5.66 -9.59 -14.18
C MET A 1 4.29 -9.55 -14.84
N GLN A 2 4.04 -10.27 -15.94
CA GLN A 2 2.71 -10.30 -16.57
C GLN A 2 1.66 -11.01 -15.68
N ASP A 3 2.01 -12.18 -15.15
CA ASP A 3 1.21 -12.96 -14.18
C ASP A 3 0.81 -12.14 -12.93
N ASP A 4 1.78 -11.41 -12.37
CA ASP A 4 1.59 -10.59 -11.17
C ASP A 4 0.54 -9.48 -11.43
N SER A 5 0.55 -8.92 -12.64
CA SER A 5 -0.33 -7.82 -13.04
C SER A 5 -1.75 -8.31 -13.27
N GLU A 6 -1.91 -9.49 -13.89
CA GLU A 6 -3.22 -10.11 -14.11
C GLU A 6 -3.87 -10.54 -12.79
N HIS A 7 -3.08 -11.08 -11.87
CA HIS A 7 -3.58 -11.41 -10.53
C HIS A 7 -4.00 -10.15 -9.78
N LEU A 8 -3.26 -9.04 -9.89
CA LEU A 8 -3.66 -7.80 -9.24
C LEU A 8 -4.91 -7.16 -9.89
N LYS A 9 -5.07 -7.28 -11.21
CA LYS A 9 -6.21 -6.70 -11.96
C LYS A 9 -7.57 -7.11 -11.39
N GLN A 10 -7.71 -8.35 -10.91
CA GLN A 10 -8.98 -8.85 -10.38
C GLN A 10 -9.50 -8.07 -9.16
N TYR A 11 -8.63 -7.37 -8.43
CA TYR A 11 -9.02 -6.58 -7.26
C TYR A 11 -9.51 -5.16 -7.64
N TYR A 12 -9.22 -4.70 -8.86
CA TYR A 12 -9.59 -3.38 -9.35
C TYR A 12 -10.84 -3.46 -10.23
N THR A 13 -11.62 -2.38 -10.26
CA THR A 13 -12.67 -2.22 -11.28
C THR A 13 -12.02 -1.94 -12.63
N ASP A 14 -12.73 -2.19 -13.74
CA ASP A 14 -12.26 -1.86 -15.08
C ASP A 14 -11.87 -0.37 -15.21
N GLU A 15 -12.63 0.52 -14.58
CA GLU A 15 -12.34 1.96 -14.54
C GLU A 15 -11.04 2.27 -13.80
N ALA A 16 -10.84 1.68 -12.61
CA ALA A 16 -9.62 1.88 -11.83
C ALA A 16 -8.39 1.30 -12.55
N TRP A 17 -8.52 0.14 -13.17
CA TRP A 17 -7.45 -0.47 -13.96
C TRP A 17 -7.13 0.36 -15.22
N ALA A 18 -8.15 0.86 -15.91
CA ALA A 18 -7.97 1.73 -17.07
C ALA A 18 -7.30 3.06 -16.69
N ALA A 19 -7.64 3.65 -15.54
CA ALA A 19 -7.00 4.86 -15.05
C ALA A 19 -5.50 4.63 -14.74
N LEU A 20 -5.15 3.52 -14.08
CA LEU A 20 -3.77 3.11 -13.85
C LEU A 20 -3.01 2.89 -15.17
N ALA A 21 -3.62 2.18 -16.12
CA ALA A 21 -3.02 1.90 -17.41
C ALA A 21 -2.78 3.18 -18.22
N ARG A 22 -3.74 4.13 -18.22
CA ARG A 22 -3.59 5.45 -18.85
C ARG A 22 -2.43 6.22 -18.24
N ARG A 23 -2.37 6.33 -16.91
CA ARG A 23 -1.27 7.00 -16.21
C ARG A 23 0.08 6.38 -16.53
N GLN A 24 0.15 5.05 -16.62
CA GLN A 24 1.37 4.37 -17.05
C GLN A 24 1.73 4.59 -18.52
N ALA A 25 0.74 4.75 -19.41
CA ALA A 25 0.96 5.02 -20.83
C ALA A 25 1.42 6.47 -21.08
N GLU A 26 0.98 7.41 -20.25
CA GLU A 26 1.38 8.82 -20.30
C GLU A 26 2.81 9.06 -19.77
N MET A 27 3.35 8.13 -18.98
CA MET A 27 4.69 8.22 -18.39
C MET A 27 5.74 7.50 -19.25
N THR A 28 6.91 8.12 -19.40
CA THR A 28 8.06 7.44 -20.02
C THR A 28 8.53 6.24 -19.18
N PRO A 29 9.25 5.27 -19.77
CA PRO A 29 9.85 4.18 -19.00
C PRO A 29 10.70 4.66 -17.82
N GLU A 30 11.44 5.76 -18.01
CA GLU A 30 12.28 6.37 -16.97
C GLU A 30 11.44 7.00 -15.86
N GLN A 31 10.37 7.72 -16.20
CA GLN A 31 9.44 8.28 -15.22
C GLN A 31 8.74 7.18 -14.42
N ARG A 32 8.31 6.10 -15.07
CA ARG A 32 7.71 4.94 -14.40
C ARG A 32 8.68 4.30 -13.41
N LYS A 33 9.93 4.12 -13.83
CA LYS A 33 10.97 3.58 -12.96
C LYS A 33 11.23 4.51 -11.76
N ALA A 34 11.40 5.81 -12.00
CA ALA A 34 11.64 6.79 -10.95
C ALA A 34 10.49 6.84 -9.93
N ALA A 35 9.24 6.84 -10.39
CA ALA A 35 8.05 6.81 -9.53
C ALA A 35 7.96 5.50 -8.72
N ALA A 36 8.27 4.36 -9.34
CA ALA A 36 8.30 3.08 -8.64
C ALA A 36 9.42 3.03 -7.58
N GLU A 37 10.60 3.55 -7.87
CA GLU A 37 11.73 3.63 -6.93
C GLU A 37 11.42 4.57 -5.77
N GLU A 38 10.85 5.74 -6.04
CA GLU A 38 10.43 6.69 -5.01
C GLU A 38 9.34 6.10 -4.10
N GLY A 39 8.31 5.51 -4.69
CA GLY A 39 7.26 4.81 -3.94
C GLY A 39 7.85 3.69 -3.08
N THR A 40 8.74 2.87 -3.64
CA THR A 40 9.42 1.79 -2.92
C THR A 40 10.23 2.32 -1.74
N ARG A 41 10.98 3.42 -1.91
CA ARG A 41 11.73 4.06 -0.81
C ARG A 41 10.82 4.60 0.27
N ALA A 42 9.73 5.28 -0.11
CA ALA A 42 8.79 5.86 0.83
C ALA A 42 8.07 4.80 1.67
N TRP A 43 7.64 3.70 1.03
CA TRP A 43 7.07 2.55 1.70
C TRP A 43 8.09 1.84 2.59
N ALA A 44 9.32 1.62 2.12
CA ALA A 44 10.37 0.99 2.93
C ALA A 44 10.69 1.79 4.19
N ALA A 45 10.77 3.12 4.08
CA ALA A 45 10.97 4.00 5.23
C ALA A 45 9.79 3.90 6.22
N LEU A 46 8.54 3.94 5.72
CA LEU A 46 7.37 3.81 6.58
C LEU A 46 7.31 2.45 7.29
N PHE A 47 7.58 1.36 6.58
CA PHE A 47 7.62 0.02 7.17
C PHE A 47 8.66 -0.04 8.29
N GLY A 48 9.88 0.47 8.06
CA GLY A 48 10.92 0.54 9.10
C GLY A 48 10.49 1.37 10.32
N ASP A 49 9.83 2.50 10.11
CA ASP A 49 9.34 3.36 11.21
C ASP A 49 8.22 2.66 12.03
N ILE A 50 7.36 1.88 11.38
CA ILE A 50 6.32 1.09 12.04
C ILE A 50 6.94 -0.10 12.78
N GLU A 51 7.90 -0.82 12.16
CA GLU A 51 8.64 -1.91 12.78
C GLU A 51 9.32 -1.46 14.08
N ALA A 52 9.95 -0.29 14.06
CA ALA A 52 10.55 0.34 15.24
C ALA A 52 9.52 0.80 16.29
N SER A 53 8.23 0.84 15.93
CA SER A 53 7.13 1.27 16.81
C SER A 53 6.20 0.13 17.22
N LEU A 54 6.48 -1.13 16.86
CA LEU A 54 5.62 -2.27 17.18
C LEU A 54 5.42 -2.50 18.69
N GLY A 55 6.33 -2.01 19.53
CA GLY A 55 6.23 -2.06 21.00
C GLY A 55 5.55 -0.84 21.63
N GLU A 56 5.18 0.16 20.84
CA GLU A 56 4.55 1.40 21.31
C GLU A 56 3.01 1.26 21.36
N ASP A 57 2.34 2.21 22.01
CA ASP A 57 0.88 2.24 22.04
C ASP A 57 0.29 2.56 20.64
N PRO A 58 -0.53 1.67 20.04
CA PRO A 58 -1.19 1.93 18.77
C PRO A 58 -2.22 3.08 18.85
N ALA A 59 -2.71 3.44 20.02
CA ALA A 59 -3.56 4.63 20.22
C ALA A 59 -2.74 5.93 20.38
N GLY A 60 -1.42 5.81 20.56
CA GLY A 60 -0.54 6.92 20.85
C GLY A 60 -0.32 7.88 19.67
N PRO A 61 0.17 9.10 19.93
CA PRO A 61 0.37 10.13 18.91
C PRO A 61 1.35 9.68 17.79
N LYS A 62 2.35 8.87 18.14
CA LYS A 62 3.32 8.31 17.18
C LYS A 62 2.65 7.35 16.20
N ALA A 63 1.82 6.43 16.70
CA ALA A 63 1.06 5.50 15.86
C ALA A 63 0.08 6.25 14.94
N GLN A 64 -0.58 7.29 15.45
CA GLN A 64 -1.47 8.12 14.64
C GLN A 64 -0.74 8.90 13.53
N ALA A 65 0.49 9.35 13.78
CA ALA A 65 1.32 9.98 12.75
C ALA A 65 1.72 8.97 11.66
N LEU A 66 2.06 7.73 12.03
CA LEU A 66 2.36 6.66 11.07
C LEU A 66 1.14 6.30 10.22
N VAL A 67 -0.04 6.21 10.82
CA VAL A 67 -1.31 6.01 10.10
C VAL A 67 -1.60 7.14 9.12
N ALA A 68 -1.34 8.40 9.51
CA ALA A 68 -1.51 9.53 8.60
C ALA A 68 -0.55 9.44 7.40
N ARG A 69 0.71 9.09 7.63
CA ARG A 69 1.70 8.88 6.57
C ARG A 69 1.34 7.71 5.66
N TRP A 70 0.83 6.62 6.22
CA TRP A 70 0.30 5.48 5.46
C TRP A 70 -0.80 5.92 4.48
N LYS A 71 -1.79 6.67 4.97
CA LYS A 71 -2.89 7.19 4.13
C LYS A 71 -2.37 8.10 3.03
N ALA A 72 -1.48 9.03 3.36
CA ALA A 72 -0.90 9.94 2.38
C ALA A 72 -0.12 9.21 1.27
N LEU A 73 0.59 8.12 1.59
CA LEU A 73 1.27 7.29 0.57
C LEU A 73 0.29 6.56 -0.33
N VAL A 74 -0.81 6.03 0.23
CA VAL A 74 -1.88 5.39 -0.56
C VAL A 74 -2.56 6.43 -1.46
N GLU A 75 -2.91 7.60 -0.95
CA GLU A 75 -3.54 8.69 -1.71
C GLU A 75 -2.63 9.19 -2.83
N SER A 76 -1.34 9.37 -2.56
CA SER A 76 -0.34 9.77 -3.56
C SER A 76 -0.17 8.73 -4.67
N PHE A 77 -0.15 7.44 -4.30
CA PHE A 77 -0.07 6.36 -5.28
C PHE A 77 -1.33 6.27 -6.13
N THR A 78 -2.50 6.37 -5.52
CA THR A 78 -3.81 6.24 -6.19
C THR A 78 -4.24 7.48 -6.95
N GLY A 79 -3.60 8.63 -6.70
CA GLY A 79 -3.98 9.91 -7.31
C GLY A 79 -5.36 10.40 -6.84
N ASP A 80 -5.69 10.12 -5.58
CA ASP A 80 -7.02 10.37 -4.96
C ASP A 80 -8.18 9.54 -5.56
N ASP A 81 -7.89 8.60 -6.46
CA ASP A 81 -8.92 7.72 -7.02
C ASP A 81 -9.39 6.69 -5.98
N ARG A 82 -10.66 6.82 -5.59
CA ARG A 82 -11.28 5.94 -4.59
C ARG A 82 -11.42 4.50 -5.08
N GLY A 83 -11.58 4.29 -6.39
CA GLY A 83 -11.65 2.96 -7.01
C GLY A 83 -10.31 2.24 -6.93
N ILE A 84 -9.22 2.94 -7.28
CA ILE A 84 -7.85 2.44 -7.13
C ILE A 84 -7.54 2.19 -5.65
N SER A 85 -7.91 3.09 -4.75
CA SER A 85 -7.67 2.93 -3.31
C SER A 85 -8.39 1.71 -2.73
N ALA A 86 -9.64 1.49 -3.13
CA ALA A 86 -10.42 0.33 -2.71
C ALA A 86 -9.85 -0.98 -3.26
N GLY A 87 -9.44 -1.00 -4.54
CA GLY A 87 -8.83 -2.17 -5.16
C GLY A 87 -7.49 -2.52 -4.55
N LEU A 88 -6.64 -1.52 -4.29
CA LEU A 88 -5.37 -1.70 -3.59
C LEU A 88 -5.58 -2.30 -2.21
N LYS A 89 -6.52 -1.78 -1.42
CA LYS A 89 -6.85 -2.32 -0.10
C LYS A 89 -7.29 -3.79 -0.17
N LYS A 90 -8.14 -4.14 -1.14
CA LYS A 90 -8.60 -5.53 -1.34
C LYS A 90 -7.44 -6.45 -1.72
N ALA A 91 -6.58 -6.01 -2.65
CA ALA A 91 -5.43 -6.79 -3.09
C ALA A 91 -4.52 -7.15 -1.91
N TRP A 92 -4.15 -6.17 -1.09
CA TRP A 92 -3.28 -6.40 0.07
C TRP A 92 -3.95 -7.19 1.20
N ALA A 93 -5.27 -7.06 1.37
CA ALA A 93 -6.02 -7.92 2.30
C ALA A 93 -5.97 -9.39 1.88
N ASP A 94 -5.92 -9.66 0.57
CA ASP A 94 -5.86 -11.01 0.01
C ASP A 94 -4.42 -11.48 -0.29
N GLN A 95 -3.40 -10.79 0.26
CA GLN A 95 -2.00 -11.06 -0.05
C GLN A 95 -1.55 -12.51 0.20
N SER A 96 -2.21 -13.21 1.12
CA SER A 96 -1.94 -14.63 1.42
C SER A 96 -2.34 -15.57 0.28
N ASN A 97 -3.26 -15.16 -0.60
CA ASN A 97 -3.70 -15.93 -1.77
C ASN A 97 -2.91 -15.59 -3.04
N TRP A 98 -1.95 -14.66 -2.97
CA TRP A 98 -1.14 -14.27 -4.12
C TRP A 98 -0.24 -15.41 -4.62
N PRO A 99 0.13 -15.43 -5.91
CA PRO A 99 1.10 -16.38 -6.42
C PRO A 99 2.47 -16.19 -5.74
N ALA A 100 3.24 -17.28 -5.62
CA ALA A 100 4.52 -17.28 -4.91
C ALA A 100 5.54 -16.27 -5.46
N THR A 101 5.47 -15.96 -6.76
CA THR A 101 6.31 -14.95 -7.42
C THR A 101 5.99 -13.55 -6.88
N LEU A 102 4.70 -13.21 -6.81
CA LEU A 102 4.24 -11.92 -6.29
C LEU A 102 4.58 -11.79 -4.80
N GLN A 103 4.28 -12.82 -4.00
CA GLN A 103 4.65 -12.87 -2.58
C GLN A 103 6.14 -12.64 -2.36
N ARG A 104 7.02 -13.20 -3.20
CA ARG A 104 8.47 -13.00 -3.10
C ARG A 104 8.88 -11.56 -3.38
N HIS A 105 8.26 -10.90 -4.36
CA HIS A 105 8.56 -9.51 -4.70
C HIS A 105 8.05 -8.52 -3.66
N THR A 106 6.91 -8.83 -3.03
CA THR A 106 6.26 -8.01 -2.00
C THR A 106 6.63 -8.41 -0.57
N ALA A 107 7.44 -9.46 -0.37
CA ALA A 107 7.80 -10.00 0.95
C ALA A 107 8.29 -8.94 1.94
N ARG A 108 9.09 -7.97 1.46
CA ARG A 108 9.58 -6.84 2.26
C ARG A 108 8.49 -5.92 2.81
N PHE A 109 7.30 -5.96 2.22
CA PHE A 109 6.12 -5.20 2.59
C PHE A 109 4.99 -6.10 3.14
N ALA A 110 5.24 -7.40 3.30
CA ALA A 110 4.27 -8.39 3.75
C ALA A 110 4.41 -8.74 5.24
N ASN A 111 5.15 -7.95 6.03
CA ASN A 111 5.35 -8.23 7.46
C ASN A 111 4.00 -8.11 8.21
N PRO A 112 3.41 -9.21 8.71
CA PRO A 112 2.07 -9.19 9.30
C PRO A 112 1.98 -8.32 10.57
N ASN A 113 3.08 -8.16 11.31
CA ASN A 113 3.10 -7.33 12.52
C ASN A 113 2.91 -5.84 12.19
N VAL A 114 3.51 -5.38 11.08
CA VAL A 114 3.36 -3.99 10.60
C VAL A 114 1.91 -3.71 10.21
N TRP A 115 1.29 -4.64 9.48
CA TRP A 115 -0.11 -4.53 9.08
C TRP A 115 -1.04 -4.53 10.31
N ALA A 116 -0.85 -5.46 11.24
CA ALA A 116 -1.64 -5.54 12.46
C ALA A 116 -1.53 -4.28 13.33
N PHE A 117 -0.33 -3.68 13.42
CA PHE A 117 -0.13 -2.42 14.14
C PHE A 117 -0.89 -1.26 13.50
N ILE A 118 -0.81 -1.11 12.17
CA ILE A 118 -1.53 -0.05 11.46
C ILE A 118 -3.04 -0.23 11.56
N GLU A 119 -3.54 -1.46 11.43
CA GLU A 119 -4.97 -1.74 11.60
C GLU A 119 -5.45 -1.39 13.00
N SER A 120 -4.69 -1.79 14.02
CA SER A 120 -4.98 -1.46 15.42
C SER A 120 -4.96 0.05 15.66
N ALA A 121 -3.96 0.75 15.12
CA ALA A 121 -3.84 2.20 15.25
C ALA A 121 -4.97 2.95 14.54
N VAL A 122 -5.42 2.47 13.37
CA VAL A 122 -6.60 3.02 12.68
C VAL A 122 -7.87 2.80 13.49
N ALA A 123 -8.05 1.62 14.08
CA ALA A 123 -9.21 1.30 14.91
C ALA A 123 -9.25 2.12 16.21
N ALA A 124 -8.08 2.33 16.84
CA ALA A 124 -7.95 3.13 18.05
C ALA A 124 -8.41 4.58 17.84
N LYS A 125 -8.03 5.21 16.71
CA LYS A 125 -8.49 6.58 16.38
C LYS A 125 -10.01 6.70 16.26
N ARG A 126 -10.66 5.68 15.69
CA ARG A 126 -12.12 5.66 15.50
C ARG A 126 -12.88 5.57 16.82
N SER A 127 -12.23 5.09 17.89
CA SER A 127 -12.84 4.94 19.21
C SER A 127 -12.64 6.18 20.10
N GLN A 128 -11.83 7.15 19.67
CA GLN A 128 -11.58 8.42 20.38
C GLN A 128 -12.22 9.64 19.69
N GLY A 129 -13.14 9.41 18.75
CA GLY A 129 -13.87 10.45 18.00
C GLY A 129 -15.33 10.52 18.37
#